data_AF-A0AAN8UCP4-F1
#
_entry.id   AF-A0AAN8UCP4-F1
#
_cell.length_a   1.000
_cell.length_b   1.000
_cell.length_c   1.000
_cell.angle_alpha   90.00
_cell.angle_beta   90.00
_cell.angle_gamma   90.00
#
_symmetry.space_group_name_H-M   'P 1'
#
loop_
_entity.id
_entity.type
_entity.pdbx_description
1 polymer ?
#
loop_
_entity_poly.entity_id
_entity_poly.type
_entity_poly.pdbx_seq_one_letter_code
_entity_poly.pdbx_strand_id
1 'polypeptide(L)'
;MEWVGLVAKKINISSTVFWIQPATVFDVYNYRFTDYSDYFKNFDSKDKIIELSRLPPLSPIDFPSFVFDAVESYNWAVKSIKRQIEMLSSEENPRVLVNTF
;
A
#
# COMPACT_ATOMS: atom_id res chain seq x y z
N MET A 1 10.87 -0.76 -4.86
CA MET A 1 12.24 -1.14 -4.42
C MET A 1 12.59 -0.33 -3.18
N GLU A 2 12.25 -0.84 -1.99
CA GLU A 2 12.40 -0.10 -0.73
C GLU A 2 13.85 0.26 -0.40
N TRP A 3 14.80 -0.57 -0.81
CA TRP A 3 16.22 -0.39 -0.47
C TRP A 3 16.79 0.93 -1.00
N VAL A 4 16.28 1.43 -2.14
CA VAL A 4 16.74 2.69 -2.74
C VAL A 4 16.42 3.86 -1.83
N GLY A 5 15.20 3.90 -1.27
CA GLY A 5 14.79 4.94 -0.33
C GLY A 5 15.59 4.89 0.98
N LEU A 6 15.86 3.69 1.49
CA LEU A 6 16.71 3.49 2.67
C LEU A 6 18.15 3.98 2.46
N VAL A 7 18.73 3.69 1.28
CA VAL A 7 20.06 4.19 0.91
C VAL A 7 20.05 5.71 0.81
N ALA A 8 19.06 6.29 0.12
CA ALA A 8 18.92 7.73 -0.02
C ALA A 8 18.83 8.45 1.33
N LYS A 9 18.00 7.93 2.25
CA LYS A 9 17.88 8.41 3.63
C LYS A 9 19.22 8.35 4.38
N LYS A 10 19.97 7.24 4.24
CA LYS A 10 21.26 7.05 4.92
C LYS A 10 22.33 8.07 4.47
N ILE A 11 22.30 8.50 3.21
CA ILE A 11 23.24 9.51 2.68
C ILE A 11 22.65 10.92 2.61
N ASN A 12 21.50 11.13 3.25
CA ASN A 12 20.80 12.42 3.35
C ASN A 12 20.50 13.09 1.99
N ILE A 13 20.09 12.29 1.00
CA ILE A 13 19.57 12.81 -0.28
C ILE A 13 18.06 12.66 -0.35
N SER A 14 17.40 13.61 -1.00
CA SER A 14 15.96 13.53 -1.25
C SER A 14 15.65 12.35 -2.17
N SER A 15 14.58 11.63 -1.88
CA SER A 15 14.05 10.56 -2.72
C SER A 15 12.57 10.79 -3.00
N THR A 16 12.06 10.19 -4.06
CA THR A 16 10.63 10.24 -4.41
C THR A 16 10.22 8.87 -4.90
N VAL A 17 9.17 8.32 -4.30
CA VAL A 17 8.62 7.03 -4.74
C VAL A 17 7.83 7.26 -6.02
N PHE A 18 8.18 6.55 -7.09
CA PHE A 18 7.38 6.50 -8.31
C PHE A 18 6.45 5.29 -8.27
N TRP A 19 5.16 5.55 -8.12
CA TRP A 19 4.11 4.54 -8.07
C TRP A 19 3.48 4.38 -9.46
N ILE A 20 3.79 3.26 -10.11
CA ILE A 20 3.45 3.02 -11.53
C ILE A 20 2.00 2.54 -11.74
N GLN A 21 1.36 2.01 -10.70
CA GLN A 21 -0.03 1.55 -10.75
C GLN A 21 -0.98 2.73 -10.48
N PRO A 22 -2.30 2.61 -10.75
CA PRO A 22 -3.25 3.68 -10.46
C PRO A 22 -3.18 4.16 -9.01
N ALA A 23 -3.45 5.45 -8.80
CA ALA A 23 -3.41 6.11 -7.49
C ALA A 23 -4.37 5.44 -6.48
N THR A 24 -5.50 4.93 -6.95
CA THR A 24 -6.44 4.16 -6.12
C THR A 24 -5.82 2.89 -5.55
N VAL A 25 -4.94 2.22 -6.29
CA VAL A 25 -4.20 1.05 -5.81
C VAL A 25 -3.21 1.45 -4.72
N PHE A 26 -2.56 2.60 -4.86
CA PHE A 26 -1.70 3.15 -3.80
C PHE A 26 -2.52 3.41 -2.53
N ASP A 27 -3.66 4.08 -2.64
CA ASP A 27 -4.55 4.37 -1.51
C ASP A 27 -4.97 3.09 -0.80
N VAL A 28 -5.36 2.05 -1.55
CA VAL A 28 -5.70 0.74 -0.99
C VAL A 28 -4.56 0.13 -0.17
N TYR A 29 -3.32 0.13 -0.69
CA TYR A 29 -2.19 -0.37 0.08
C TYR A 29 -1.87 0.52 1.29
N ASN A 30 -2.04 1.83 1.15
CA ASN A 30 -1.89 2.76 2.26
C ASN A 30 -2.90 2.43 3.37
N TYR A 31 -4.18 2.20 3.06
CA TYR A 31 -5.17 1.71 4.04
C TYR A 31 -4.72 0.38 4.68
N ARG A 32 -4.27 -0.58 3.86
CA ARG A 32 -3.87 -1.92 4.32
C ARG A 32 -2.71 -1.91 5.32
N PHE A 33 -1.72 -1.04 5.14
CA PHE A 33 -0.49 -1.02 5.92
C PHE A 33 -0.39 0.12 6.93
N THR A 34 -1.49 0.86 7.14
CA THR A 34 -1.62 1.87 8.20
C THR A 34 -2.73 1.48 9.18
N ASP A 35 -3.50 2.44 9.69
CA ASP A 35 -4.48 2.26 10.78
C ASP A 35 -5.72 1.43 10.38
N TYR A 36 -5.84 1.03 9.11
CA TYR A 36 -7.01 0.32 8.57
C TYR A 36 -6.72 -1.14 8.22
N SER A 37 -5.62 -1.72 8.74
CA SER A 37 -5.23 -3.10 8.43
C SER A 37 -6.31 -4.15 8.75
N ASP A 38 -7.17 -3.90 9.74
CA ASP A 38 -8.23 -4.83 10.16
C ASP A 38 -9.30 -5.07 9.09
N TYR A 39 -9.53 -4.11 8.19
CA TYR A 39 -10.49 -4.24 7.08
C TYR A 39 -10.09 -5.34 6.09
N PHE A 40 -8.83 -5.76 6.10
CA PHE A 40 -8.27 -6.71 5.13
C PHE A 40 -7.94 -8.08 5.74
N LYS A 41 -8.26 -8.28 7.03
CA LYS A 41 -8.09 -9.54 7.76
C LYS A 41 -9.29 -10.47 7.53
N ASN A 42 -9.03 -11.79 7.45
CA ASN A 42 -10.04 -12.86 7.51
C ASN A 42 -11.24 -12.66 6.56
N PHE A 43 -10.96 -12.37 5.29
CA PHE A 43 -11.97 -12.08 4.29
C PHE A 43 -12.46 -13.36 3.57
N ASP A 44 -13.45 -14.03 4.16
CA ASP A 44 -13.99 -15.33 3.67
C ASP A 44 -15.20 -15.25 2.71
N SER A 45 -15.75 -14.06 2.45
CA SER A 45 -17.03 -13.94 1.74
C SER A 45 -17.00 -12.92 0.60
N LYS A 46 -17.41 -13.36 -0.60
CA LYS A 46 -17.54 -12.54 -1.81
C LYS A 46 -18.60 -11.44 -1.70
N ASP A 47 -19.54 -11.57 -0.77
CA ASP A 47 -20.69 -10.65 -0.64
C ASP A 47 -20.45 -9.48 0.33
N LYS A 48 -19.25 -9.39 0.92
CA LYS A 48 -18.91 -8.30 1.84
C LYS A 48 -18.55 -7.04 1.04
N ILE A 49 -18.94 -5.89 1.55
CA ILE A 49 -18.57 -4.57 1.02
C ILE A 49 -17.57 -3.93 1.98
N ILE A 50 -16.47 -3.42 1.45
CA ILE A 50 -15.45 -2.66 2.19
C ILE A 50 -15.65 -1.18 1.89
N GLU A 51 -15.90 -0.41 2.94
CA GLU A 51 -16.02 1.04 2.87
C GLU A 51 -14.71 1.67 3.34
N LEU A 52 -13.91 2.15 2.39
CA LEU A 52 -12.72 2.94 2.67
C LEU A 52 -13.06 4.41 2.48
N SER A 53 -12.53 5.28 3.34
CA SER A 53 -12.74 6.72 3.15
C SER A 53 -12.21 7.13 1.78
N ARG A 54 -12.91 8.04 1.08
CA ARG A 54 -12.51 8.59 -0.23
C ARG A 54 -12.53 7.59 -1.42
N LEU A 55 -12.93 6.34 -1.21
CA LEU A 55 -13.16 5.36 -2.27
C LEU A 55 -14.65 5.00 -2.32
N PRO A 56 -15.18 4.57 -3.47
CA PRO A 56 -16.52 3.99 -3.52
C PRO A 56 -16.58 2.70 -2.69
N PRO A 57 -17.76 2.21 -2.32
CA PRO A 57 -17.90 0.89 -1.72
C PRO A 57 -17.35 -0.18 -2.68
N LEU A 58 -16.41 -1.00 -2.21
CA LEU A 58 -15.74 -2.01 -3.03
C LEU A 58 -16.01 -3.41 -2.50
N SER A 59 -16.20 -4.36 -3.41
CA SER A 59 -16.22 -5.79 -3.07
C SER A 59 -14.79 -6.35 -3.09
N PRO A 60 -14.50 -7.47 -2.41
CA PRO A 60 -13.17 -8.08 -2.38
C PRO A 60 -12.56 -8.37 -3.75
N ILE A 61 -13.40 -8.64 -4.75
CA ILE A 61 -12.94 -8.93 -6.11
C ILE A 61 -12.45 -7.68 -6.85
N ASP A 62 -12.79 -6.49 -6.36
CA ASP A 62 -12.34 -5.21 -6.92
C ASP A 62 -10.94 -4.83 -6.42
N PHE A 63 -10.43 -5.52 -5.39
CA PHE A 63 -9.12 -5.24 -4.81
C PHE A 63 -7.99 -6.03 -5.51
N PRO A 64 -6.76 -5.48 -5.53
CA PRO A 64 -5.59 -6.23 -5.96
C PRO A 64 -5.40 -7.51 -5.14
N SER A 65 -4.97 -8.59 -5.80
CA SER A 65 -4.80 -9.92 -5.19
C SER A 65 -3.87 -9.95 -3.98
N PHE A 66 -2.96 -8.98 -3.85
CA PHE A 66 -1.95 -8.89 -2.79
C PHE A 66 -2.39 -8.11 -1.55
N VAL A 67 -3.65 -7.65 -1.49
CA VAL A 67 -4.13 -6.80 -0.40
C VAL A 67 -4.55 -7.59 0.84
N PHE A 68 -5.06 -8.81 0.66
CA PHE A 68 -5.60 -9.62 1.76
C PHE A 68 -4.55 -10.53 2.42
N ASP A 69 -4.69 -10.74 3.73
CA ASP A 69 -3.70 -11.39 4.61
C ASP A 69 -3.31 -12.82 4.23
N ALA A 70 -4.18 -13.53 3.51
CA ALA A 70 -3.88 -14.87 2.99
C ALA A 70 -2.59 -14.93 2.15
N VAL A 71 -2.07 -13.77 1.71
CA VAL A 71 -0.92 -13.64 0.81
C VAL A 71 0.35 -13.11 1.51
N GLU A 72 0.28 -12.64 2.76
CA GLU A 72 1.38 -11.86 3.38
C GLU A 72 2.62 -12.70 3.76
N SER A 73 2.46 -13.96 4.18
CA SER A 73 3.55 -14.71 4.82
C SER A 73 4.75 -14.99 3.91
N TYR A 74 4.53 -15.20 2.60
CA TYR A 74 5.59 -15.62 1.65
C TYR A 74 5.80 -14.70 0.45
N ASN A 75 4.97 -13.66 0.24
CA ASN A 75 5.07 -12.84 -0.97
C ASN A 75 6.06 -11.67 -0.79
N TRP A 76 7.13 -11.65 -1.60
CA TRP A 76 8.17 -10.61 -1.56
C TRP A 76 7.64 -9.23 -1.99
N ALA A 77 6.68 -9.18 -2.92
CA ALA A 77 6.11 -7.92 -3.38
C ALA A 77 5.26 -7.27 -2.27
N VAL A 78 4.45 -8.07 -1.55
CA VAL A 78 3.69 -7.59 -0.38
C VAL A 78 4.62 -6.97 0.66
N LYS A 79 5.72 -7.67 1.00
CA LYS A 79 6.73 -7.17 1.95
C LYS A 79 7.41 -5.89 1.45
N SER A 80 7.71 -5.79 0.16
CA SER A 80 8.34 -4.59 -0.43
C SER A 80 7.39 -3.39 -0.42
N ILE A 81 6.09 -3.59 -0.68
CA ILE A 81 5.07 -2.54 -0.63
C ILE A 81 4.89 -2.06 0.81
N LYS A 82 4.73 -2.98 1.77
CA LYS A 82 4.60 -2.66 3.19
C LYS A 82 5.76 -1.79 3.69
N ARG A 83 7.00 -2.21 3.42
CA ARG A 83 8.21 -1.44 3.81
C ARG A 83 8.26 -0.06 3.16
N GLN A 84 7.82 0.07 1.91
CA GLN A 84 7.77 1.37 1.23
C GLN A 84 6.77 2.30 1.93
N ILE A 85 5.58 1.81 2.29
CA ILE A 85 4.58 2.60 3.01
C ILE A 85 5.07 2.97 4.40
N GLU A 86 5.61 2.02 5.17
CA GLU A 86 6.20 2.29 6.49
C GLU A 86 7.32 3.34 6.42
N MET A 87 8.16 3.28 5.38
CA MET A 87 9.21 4.27 5.14
C MET A 87 8.61 5.65 4.89
N LEU A 88 7.64 5.77 3.99
CA LEU A 88 6.96 7.03 3.67
C LEU A 88 6.26 7.62 4.90
N SER A 89 5.60 6.80 5.72
CA SER A 89 4.95 7.23 6.96
C SER A 89 5.95 7.73 8.03
N SER A 90 7.23 7.34 7.92
CA SER A 90 8.30 7.80 8.82
C SER A 90 9.01 9.09 8.37
N GLU A 91 8.74 9.55 7.15
CA GLU A 91 9.34 10.77 6.61
C GLU A 91 8.53 12.00 7.02
N GLU A 92 9.21 13.12 7.30
CA GLU A 92 8.53 14.38 7.64
C GLU A 92 7.78 14.98 6.44
N ASN A 93 8.36 14.86 5.24
CA ASN A 93 7.82 15.41 4.00
C ASN A 93 7.90 14.36 2.87
N PRO A 94 7.14 13.25 2.97
CA PRO A 94 7.18 12.18 1.98
C PRO A 94 6.72 12.70 0.61
N ARG A 95 7.41 12.28 -0.45
CA ARG A 95 7.05 12.59 -1.84
C ARG A 95 6.77 11.32 -2.61
N VAL A 96 5.57 11.27 -3.19
CA VAL A 96 5.13 10.17 -4.05
C VAL A 96 4.63 10.75 -5.37
N LEU A 97 5.16 10.25 -6.47
CA LEU A 97 4.64 10.48 -7.81
C LEU A 97 3.71 9.30 -8.14
N VAL A 98 2.40 9.55 -8.17
CA VAL A 98 1.39 8.53 -8.45
C VAL A 98 0.89 8.64 -9.89
N ASN A 99 0.58 7.49 -10.50
CA ASN A 99 -0.12 7.44 -11.77
C ASN A 99 -1.63 7.64 -11.55
N THR A 100 -2.24 8.64 -12.18
CA THR A 100 -3.67 8.96 -12.05
C THR A 100 -4.54 8.40 -13.17
N PHE A 101 -3.97 7.62 -14.09
CA PHE A 101 -4.65 7.03 -15.25
C PHE A 101 -5.00 5.55 -15.02
#